data_AF-A0A1V4UWI4-F1
#
_entry.id   AF-A0A1V4UWI4-F1
#
_cell.length_a   1.000
_cell.length_b   1.000
_cell.length_c   1.000
_cell.angle_alpha   90.00
_cell.angle_beta   90.00
_cell.angle_gamma   90.00
#
_symmetry.space_group_name_H-M   'P 1'
#
loop_
_entity.id
_entity.type
_entity.pdbx_description
1 polymer ?
#
loop_
_entity_poly.entity_id
_entity_poly.type
_entity_poly.pdbx_seq_one_letter_code
_entity_poly.pdbx_strand_id
1 'polypeptide(L)'
;MKGVVIVAAVLAIALISGCGTVLANPPLVPPVQYEQFCENQKVAGTGVIDVSTSIVDKKIALEYYNTMAGDGDIELDSEHAYSQNPEKLNRTINSVNNSKEAGFNLVETTKMTYSGATPLTGGKYLHSKEFYGGIGANVQEMFSVNEMEKDETAFFASTTPYHGHGNVSPENLAKELKNAGRNTDLVNELMTADAHGSAPAEYIPSHLIGIETKNSFNGTWGTDATWHKIFYKDIKAHEMFTGTFEAEKTIKFHENPVPDKINPPCMGIDC
;
A
#
# COMPACT_ATOMS: atom_id res chain seq x y z
N MET A 1 -72.52 -3.29 40.45
CA MET A 1 -71.58 -3.44 39.29
C MET A 1 -71.29 -2.09 38.62
N LYS A 2 -70.79 -1.08 39.35
CA LYS A 2 -70.44 0.23 38.75
C LYS A 2 -69.07 0.79 39.21
N GLY A 3 -68.47 0.23 40.27
CA GLY A 3 -67.16 0.69 40.79
C GLY A 3 -65.94 -0.05 40.22
N VAL A 4 -66.09 -1.28 39.72
CA VAL A 4 -64.96 -2.10 39.24
C VAL A 4 -64.49 -1.67 37.84
N VAL A 5 -65.39 -1.10 37.03
CA VAL A 5 -65.09 -0.68 35.65
C VAL A 5 -64.23 0.58 35.62
N ILE A 6 -64.36 1.48 36.61
CA ILE A 6 -63.62 2.74 36.65
C ILE A 6 -62.15 2.50 37.06
N VAL A 7 -61.90 1.57 37.98
CA VAL A 7 -60.53 1.24 38.42
C VAL A 7 -59.73 0.54 37.30
N ALA A 8 -60.38 -0.33 36.52
CA ALA A 8 -59.75 -0.99 35.38
C ALA A 8 -59.42 -0.02 34.23
N ALA A 9 -60.28 0.98 33.98
CA ALA A 9 -60.04 1.99 32.95
C ALA A 9 -58.90 2.96 33.31
N VAL A 10 -58.77 3.33 34.60
CA VAL A 10 -57.70 4.23 35.06
C VAL A 10 -56.34 3.53 35.10
N LEU A 11 -56.28 2.22 35.45
CA LEU A 11 -55.04 1.45 35.36
C LEU A 11 -54.58 1.24 33.90
N ALA A 12 -55.51 1.03 32.98
CA ALA A 12 -55.19 0.86 31.56
C ALA A 12 -54.61 2.15 30.94
N ILE A 13 -55.10 3.33 31.35
CA ILE A 13 -54.58 4.61 30.85
C ILE A 13 -53.19 4.93 31.41
N ALA A 14 -52.93 4.58 32.69
CA ALA A 14 -51.60 4.76 33.29
C ALA A 14 -50.52 3.83 32.69
N LEU A 15 -50.92 2.66 32.19
CA LEU A 15 -50.01 1.70 31.53
C LEU A 15 -49.73 2.05 30.06
N ILE A 16 -50.60 2.81 29.40
CA ILE A 16 -50.42 3.24 28.00
C ILE A 16 -49.59 4.54 27.89
N SER A 17 -49.58 5.38 28.93
CA SER A 17 -48.69 6.56 29.01
C SER A 17 -47.22 6.23 29.30
N GLY A 18 -46.90 4.97 29.59
CA GLY A 18 -45.55 4.47 29.82
C GLY A 18 -44.90 3.91 28.56
N CYS A 19 -45.08 4.55 27.40
CA CYS A 19 -44.18 4.32 26.26
C CYS A 19 -42.81 4.88 26.64
N GLY A 20 -42.05 4.08 27.39
CA GLY A 20 -40.61 4.26 27.50
C GLY A 20 -40.07 4.27 26.07
N THR A 21 -39.69 5.44 25.60
CA THR A 21 -38.72 5.53 24.51
C THR A 21 -37.46 4.88 25.04
N VAL A 22 -37.34 3.58 24.85
CA VAL A 22 -36.04 2.93 24.81
C VAL A 22 -35.39 3.60 23.60
N LEU A 23 -34.67 4.69 23.85
CA LEU A 23 -33.67 5.17 22.92
C LEU A 23 -32.71 3.99 22.81
N ALA A 24 -32.90 3.17 21.78
CA ALA A 24 -31.86 2.26 21.36
C ALA A 24 -30.63 3.15 21.22
N ASN A 25 -29.61 2.92 22.05
CA ASN A 25 -28.34 3.62 21.89
C ASN A 25 -28.02 3.55 20.39
N PRO A 26 -27.73 4.70 19.73
CA PRO A 26 -27.34 4.67 18.34
C PRO A 26 -26.27 3.60 18.19
N PRO A 27 -26.36 2.71 17.18
CA PRO A 27 -25.41 1.64 17.00
C PRO A 27 -24.01 2.21 17.17
N LEU A 28 -23.21 1.64 18.08
CA LEU A 28 -21.82 2.03 18.22
C LEU A 28 -21.20 1.82 16.84
N VAL A 29 -20.96 2.91 16.11
CA VAL A 29 -20.28 2.85 14.82
C VAL A 29 -18.90 2.29 15.15
N PRO A 30 -18.55 1.09 14.65
CA PRO A 30 -17.24 0.55 14.93
C PRO A 30 -16.20 1.57 14.44
N PRO A 31 -15.14 1.84 15.23
CA PRO A 31 -14.11 2.75 14.79
C PRO A 31 -13.54 2.23 13.47
N VAL A 32 -13.28 3.13 12.52
CA VAL A 32 -12.58 2.78 11.28
C VAL A 32 -11.18 2.31 11.69
N GLN A 33 -10.97 1.00 11.68
CA GLN A 33 -9.69 0.37 11.99
C GLN A 33 -8.99 0.08 10.68
N TYR A 34 -7.86 0.77 10.46
CA TYR A 34 -6.94 0.42 9.38
C TYR A 34 -5.99 -0.66 9.88
N GLU A 35 -5.80 -1.70 9.08
CA GLU A 35 -4.85 -2.75 9.39
C GLU A 35 -3.42 -2.24 9.15
N GLN A 36 -2.53 -2.56 10.07
CA GLN A 36 -1.13 -2.13 10.04
C GLN A 36 -0.24 -3.29 10.46
N PHE A 37 0.97 -3.31 9.91
CA PHE A 37 2.01 -4.27 10.25
C PHE A 37 3.34 -3.53 10.28
N CYS A 38 4.11 -3.72 11.35
CA CYS A 38 5.44 -3.16 11.48
C CYS A 38 6.34 -4.23 12.09
N GLU A 39 7.42 -4.55 11.39
CA GLU A 39 8.51 -5.36 11.88
C GLU A 39 9.81 -4.58 11.66
N ASN A 40 10.59 -4.41 12.72
CA ASN A 40 11.92 -3.84 12.64
C ASN A 40 12.88 -4.80 13.34
N GLN A 41 13.89 -5.26 12.64
CA GLN A 41 14.82 -6.25 13.14
C GLN A 41 16.27 -5.90 12.79
N LYS A 42 17.14 -6.17 13.75
CA LYS A 42 18.59 -6.12 13.59
C LYS A 42 19.17 -7.46 13.99
N VAL A 43 19.84 -8.11 13.05
CA VAL A 43 20.42 -9.44 13.24
C VAL A 43 21.87 -9.38 12.81
N ALA A 44 22.77 -9.88 13.65
CA ALA A 44 24.18 -10.01 13.31
C ALA A 44 24.72 -11.33 13.88
N GLY A 45 25.46 -12.09 13.07
CA GLY A 45 26.05 -13.34 13.51
C GLY A 45 26.38 -14.29 12.35
N THR A 46 26.74 -15.51 12.72
CA THR A 46 27.14 -16.59 11.80
C THR A 46 26.17 -17.75 11.92
N GLY A 47 25.72 -18.28 10.79
CA GLY A 47 24.97 -19.53 10.71
C GLY A 47 23.86 -19.48 9.67
N VAL A 48 22.82 -20.28 9.91
CA VAL A 48 21.69 -20.40 8.99
C VAL A 48 20.74 -19.22 9.14
N ILE A 49 20.43 -18.59 8.01
CA ILE A 49 19.34 -17.62 7.88
C ILE A 49 18.22 -18.19 7.02
N ASP A 50 16.99 -17.99 7.46
CA ASP A 50 15.76 -18.24 6.72
C ASP A 50 14.74 -17.18 7.14
N VAL A 51 14.47 -16.23 6.24
CA VAL A 51 13.53 -15.12 6.47
C VAL A 51 12.51 -15.13 5.35
N SER A 52 11.24 -15.06 5.73
CA SER A 52 10.13 -14.96 4.78
C SER A 52 9.05 -14.04 5.34
N THR A 53 8.71 -13.02 4.55
CA THR A 53 7.61 -12.09 4.84
C THR A 53 6.67 -12.07 3.65
N SER A 54 5.37 -12.17 3.94
CA SER A 54 4.30 -12.11 2.93
C SER A 54 3.21 -11.17 3.40
N ILE A 55 2.85 -10.20 2.57
CA ILE A 55 1.76 -9.26 2.80
C ILE A 55 0.88 -9.26 1.56
N VAL A 56 -0.35 -9.74 1.70
CA VAL A 56 -1.34 -9.73 0.62
C VAL A 56 -2.56 -8.97 1.11
N ASP A 57 -2.78 -7.80 0.53
CA ASP A 57 -3.96 -6.99 0.82
C ASP A 57 -4.72 -6.68 -0.47
N LYS A 58 -5.88 -7.32 -0.59
CA LYS A 58 -6.78 -7.18 -1.72
C LYS A 58 -7.52 -5.85 -1.73
N LYS A 59 -7.66 -5.15 -0.59
CA LYS A 59 -8.35 -3.85 -0.53
C LYS A 59 -7.54 -2.78 -1.26
N ILE A 60 -6.22 -2.83 -1.14
CA ILE A 60 -5.30 -1.86 -1.76
C ILE A 60 -4.57 -2.41 -2.98
N ALA A 61 -4.91 -3.64 -3.41
CA ALA A 61 -4.30 -4.36 -4.53
C ALA A 61 -2.79 -4.65 -4.39
N LEU A 62 -2.32 -4.90 -3.17
CA LEU A 62 -0.92 -5.21 -2.86
C LEU A 62 -0.69 -6.72 -2.74
N GLU A 63 0.29 -7.23 -3.48
CA GLU A 63 0.94 -8.51 -3.22
C GLU A 63 2.44 -8.28 -3.01
N TYR A 64 2.93 -8.60 -1.81
CA TYR A 64 4.33 -8.46 -1.41
C TYR A 64 4.86 -9.78 -0.86
N TYR A 65 6.03 -10.17 -1.34
CA TYR A 65 6.81 -11.28 -0.79
C TYR A 65 8.28 -10.89 -0.72
N ASN A 66 8.92 -11.26 0.38
CA ASN A 66 10.36 -11.15 0.56
C ASN A 66 10.86 -12.44 1.17
N THR A 67 11.88 -13.03 0.57
CA THR A 67 12.44 -14.30 1.01
C THR A 67 13.95 -14.27 0.88
N MET A 68 14.66 -14.77 1.88
CA MET A 68 16.10 -15.01 1.81
C MET A 68 16.47 -16.20 2.68
N ALA A 69 17.37 -17.04 2.16
CA ALA A 69 17.91 -18.19 2.85
C ALA A 69 19.38 -18.39 2.52
N GLY A 70 20.19 -18.74 3.51
CA GLY A 70 21.64 -18.91 3.37
C GLY A 70 22.29 -19.47 4.62
N ASP A 71 23.60 -19.68 4.55
CA ASP A 71 24.42 -20.15 5.68
C ASP A 71 25.78 -19.46 5.61
N GLY A 72 26.00 -18.49 6.50
CA GLY A 72 27.16 -17.62 6.47
C GLY A 72 27.15 -16.56 7.56
N ASP A 73 28.08 -15.61 7.45
CA ASP A 73 28.13 -14.40 8.24
C ASP A 73 27.15 -13.38 7.67
N ILE A 74 26.28 -12.81 8.51
CA ILE A 74 25.31 -11.81 8.10
C ILE A 74 25.22 -10.67 9.12
N GLU A 75 25.09 -9.46 8.60
CA GLU A 75 24.53 -8.32 9.33
C GLU A 75 23.31 -7.83 8.56
N LEU A 76 22.17 -7.72 9.22
CA LEU A 76 20.89 -7.33 8.64
C LEU A 76 20.23 -6.27 9.52
N ASP A 77 19.87 -5.14 8.93
CA ASP A 77 19.00 -4.12 9.49
C ASP A 77 17.83 -3.96 8.52
N SER A 78 16.65 -4.43 8.91
CA SER A 78 15.46 -4.39 8.05
C SER A 78 14.24 -3.86 8.78
N GLU A 79 13.44 -3.08 8.05
CA GLU A 79 12.15 -2.57 8.50
C GLU A 79 11.10 -2.89 7.44
N HIS A 80 10.05 -3.63 7.82
CA HIS A 80 8.83 -3.80 7.06
C HIS A 80 7.75 -2.95 7.69
N ALA A 81 7.33 -1.87 7.04
CA ALA A 81 6.25 -1.02 7.48
C ALA A 81 5.10 -1.06 6.46
N TYR A 82 3.90 -1.44 6.93
CA TYR A 82 2.69 -1.53 6.13
C TYR A 82 1.51 -0.87 6.84
N SER A 83 0.68 -0.18 6.06
CA SER A 83 -0.59 0.38 6.49
C SER A 83 -1.60 0.41 5.35
N GLN A 84 -2.85 0.02 5.64
CA GLN A 84 -3.96 0.24 4.70
C GLN A 84 -4.20 1.72 4.40
N ASN A 85 -3.98 2.59 5.38
CA ASN A 85 -4.08 4.04 5.17
C ASN A 85 -2.67 4.61 4.92
N PRO A 86 -2.39 5.17 3.74
CA PRO A 86 -1.09 5.75 3.41
C PRO A 86 -0.71 6.97 4.25
N GLU A 87 -1.68 7.65 4.89
CA GLU A 87 -1.45 8.78 5.81
C GLU A 87 -0.80 8.38 7.14
N LYS A 88 -0.55 7.08 7.36
CA LYS A 88 0.03 6.55 8.59
C LYS A 88 1.47 6.13 8.41
N LEU A 89 1.97 6.13 7.19
CA LEU A 89 3.31 5.69 6.85
C LEU A 89 3.98 6.71 5.94
N ASN A 90 4.56 7.70 6.59
CA ASN A 90 5.19 8.84 5.95
C ASN A 90 6.68 8.57 5.90
N ARG A 91 7.26 8.61 4.71
CA ARG A 91 8.69 8.36 4.50
C ARG A 91 9.24 9.30 3.44
N THR A 92 10.53 9.56 3.52
CA THR A 92 11.27 10.23 2.44
C THR A 92 11.95 9.17 1.60
N ILE A 93 11.61 9.13 0.31
CA ILE A 93 12.20 8.21 -0.67
C ILE A 93 12.79 9.04 -1.81
N ASN A 94 14.02 8.75 -2.21
CA ASN A 94 14.78 9.66 -3.08
C ASN A 94 14.08 9.89 -4.43
N SER A 95 13.55 8.84 -5.06
CA SER A 95 12.88 8.95 -6.35
C SER A 95 11.42 9.41 -6.28
N VAL A 96 10.88 9.69 -5.10
CA VAL A 96 9.45 10.01 -4.89
C VAL A 96 9.31 11.44 -4.36
N ASN A 97 8.28 12.15 -4.83
CA ASN A 97 7.93 13.50 -4.38
C ASN A 97 9.11 14.50 -4.31
N ASN A 98 10.08 14.41 -5.24
CA ASN A 98 11.31 15.21 -5.23
C ASN A 98 12.09 15.09 -3.90
N SER A 99 12.19 13.88 -3.36
CA SER A 99 12.86 13.58 -2.10
C SER A 99 12.26 14.32 -0.90
N LYS A 100 10.95 14.62 -0.96
CA LYS A 100 10.16 15.10 0.17
C LYS A 100 9.34 13.95 0.75
N GLU A 101 8.87 14.15 1.97
CA GLU A 101 7.98 13.22 2.65
C GLU A 101 6.71 12.98 1.82
N ALA A 102 6.28 11.72 1.80
CA ALA A 102 5.08 11.27 1.12
C ALA A 102 4.48 10.07 1.85
N GLY A 103 3.19 9.82 1.62
CA GLY A 103 2.44 8.74 2.25
C GLY A 103 2.48 7.46 1.44
N PHE A 104 2.65 6.33 2.11
CA PHE A 104 2.83 5.03 1.49
C PHE A 104 1.97 3.97 2.17
N ASN A 105 1.60 2.92 1.44
CA ASN A 105 0.95 1.76 2.02
C ASN A 105 1.95 0.69 2.46
N LEU A 106 3.10 0.61 1.80
CA LEU A 106 4.20 -0.26 2.16
C LEU A 106 5.49 0.50 1.92
N VAL A 107 6.38 0.49 2.92
CA VAL A 107 7.79 0.82 2.77
C VAL A 107 8.56 -0.28 3.44
N GLU A 108 9.49 -0.86 2.71
CA GLU A 108 10.45 -1.78 3.26
C GLU A 108 11.85 -1.26 2.98
N THR A 109 12.70 -1.31 4.00
CA THR A 109 14.10 -0.97 3.87
C THR A 109 14.93 -2.15 4.34
N THR A 110 15.95 -2.50 3.56
CA THR A 110 16.94 -3.51 3.94
C THR A 110 18.32 -2.93 3.75
N LYS A 111 19.11 -2.93 4.84
CA LYS A 111 20.57 -2.78 4.79
C LYS A 111 21.19 -4.08 5.26
N MET A 112 22.03 -4.68 4.44
CA MET A 112 22.63 -5.96 4.80
C MET A 112 24.04 -6.14 4.27
N THR A 113 24.81 -6.93 4.99
CA THR A 113 26.04 -7.54 4.51
C THR A 113 25.94 -9.05 4.65
N TYR A 114 26.48 -9.80 3.69
CA TYR A 114 26.55 -11.24 3.71
C TYR A 114 27.91 -11.72 3.21
N SER A 115 28.45 -12.75 3.85
CA SER A 115 29.60 -13.51 3.35
C SER A 115 29.46 -14.99 3.75
N GLY A 116 29.55 -15.90 2.78
CA GLY A 116 29.40 -17.32 3.07
C GLY A 116 29.87 -18.23 1.93
N ALA A 117 30.31 -19.44 2.30
CA ALA A 117 30.64 -20.49 1.34
C ALA A 117 29.39 -21.00 0.61
N THR A 118 28.26 -21.07 1.32
CA THR A 118 26.95 -21.32 0.73
C THR A 118 26.39 -19.99 0.21
N PRO A 119 25.87 -19.93 -1.03
CA PRO A 119 25.25 -18.71 -1.52
C PRO A 119 24.01 -18.34 -0.69
N LEU A 120 23.88 -17.06 -0.36
CA LEU A 120 22.60 -16.49 0.07
C LEU A 120 21.71 -16.40 -1.17
N THR A 121 20.56 -17.07 -1.11
CA THR A 121 19.56 -17.07 -2.18
C THR A 121 18.30 -16.37 -1.69
N GLY A 122 17.72 -15.53 -2.54
CA GLY A 122 16.56 -14.78 -2.12
C GLY A 122 16.04 -13.86 -3.20
N GLY A 123 15.09 -13.04 -2.81
CA GLY A 123 14.46 -12.09 -3.70
C GLY A 123 13.23 -11.45 -3.09
N LYS A 124 12.75 -10.45 -3.80
CA LYS A 124 11.60 -9.65 -3.43
C LYS A 124 10.64 -9.60 -4.60
N TYR A 125 9.35 -9.64 -4.32
CA TYR A 125 8.29 -9.46 -5.30
C TYR A 125 7.29 -8.44 -4.77
N LEU A 126 7.10 -7.35 -5.51
CA LEU A 126 6.01 -6.40 -5.32
C LEU A 126 5.11 -6.46 -6.54
N HIS A 127 3.81 -6.45 -6.32
CA HIS A 127 2.81 -6.46 -7.39
C HIS A 127 1.59 -5.63 -7.02
N SER A 128 1.30 -4.65 -7.88
CA SER A 128 0.05 -3.91 -7.90
C SER A 128 -0.94 -4.65 -8.80
N LYS A 129 -1.84 -5.44 -8.21
CA LYS A 129 -2.65 -6.41 -8.94
C LYS A 129 -3.89 -5.76 -9.57
N GLU A 130 -3.94 -5.75 -10.90
CA GLU A 130 -5.05 -5.15 -11.67
C GLU A 130 -6.42 -5.73 -11.29
N PHE A 131 -6.51 -7.04 -11.05
CA PHE A 131 -7.77 -7.70 -10.66
C PHE A 131 -8.41 -7.12 -9.38
N TYR A 132 -7.62 -6.51 -8.51
CA TYR A 132 -8.08 -5.86 -7.28
C TYR A 132 -8.12 -4.33 -7.37
N GLY A 133 -8.00 -3.75 -8.57
CA GLY A 133 -7.98 -2.30 -8.77
C GLY A 133 -6.59 -1.66 -8.73
N GLY A 134 -5.52 -2.46 -8.73
CA GLY A 134 -4.15 -2.00 -8.93
C GLY A 134 -3.84 -1.66 -10.39
N ILE A 135 -2.59 -1.32 -10.68
CA ILE A 135 -2.17 -0.89 -12.04
C ILE A 135 -1.67 -1.99 -12.96
N GLY A 136 -1.58 -3.24 -12.48
CA GLY A 136 -1.05 -4.36 -13.27
C GLY A 136 0.46 -4.33 -13.44
N ALA A 137 1.16 -3.67 -12.52
CA ALA A 137 2.62 -3.55 -12.52
C ALA A 137 3.24 -4.40 -11.41
N ASN A 138 4.33 -5.10 -11.72
CA ASN A 138 5.14 -5.83 -10.74
C ASN A 138 6.63 -5.53 -10.92
N VAL A 139 7.34 -5.65 -9.81
CA VAL A 139 8.79 -5.56 -9.72
C VAL A 139 9.27 -6.74 -8.90
N GLN A 140 10.24 -7.46 -9.43
CA GLN A 140 10.87 -8.61 -8.82
C GLN A 140 12.38 -8.39 -8.79
N GLU A 141 12.99 -8.69 -7.65
CA GLU A 141 14.44 -8.80 -7.48
C GLU A 141 14.75 -10.26 -7.12
N MET A 142 15.85 -10.80 -7.62
CA MET A 142 16.34 -12.15 -7.29
C MET A 142 17.86 -12.13 -7.17
N PHE A 143 18.38 -12.89 -6.21
CA PHE A 143 19.83 -13.04 -6.02
C PHE A 143 20.23 -14.42 -5.52
N SER A 144 21.47 -14.78 -5.85
CA SER A 144 22.20 -15.96 -5.39
C SER A 144 23.67 -15.59 -5.30
N VAL A 145 24.13 -15.23 -4.10
CA VAL A 145 25.41 -14.52 -3.91
C VAL A 145 26.21 -15.09 -2.75
N ASN A 146 27.52 -15.17 -2.91
CA ASN A 146 28.45 -15.58 -1.85
C ASN A 146 28.87 -14.38 -0.98
N GLU A 147 28.88 -13.19 -1.55
CA GLU A 147 29.15 -11.94 -0.85
C GLU A 147 28.17 -10.88 -1.35
N MET A 148 27.62 -10.07 -0.44
CA MET A 148 26.74 -8.95 -0.80
C MET A 148 26.81 -7.85 0.26
N GLU A 149 26.88 -6.61 -0.19
CA GLU A 149 26.49 -5.42 0.56
C GLU A 149 25.30 -4.81 -0.17
N LYS A 150 24.19 -4.59 0.54
CA LYS A 150 22.93 -4.13 -0.05
C LYS A 150 22.33 -3.02 0.79
N ASP A 151 21.90 -1.96 0.11
CA ASP A 151 21.04 -0.89 0.65
C ASP A 151 19.85 -0.74 -0.31
N GLU A 152 18.67 -1.15 0.14
CA GLU A 152 17.47 -1.19 -0.67
C GLU A 152 16.28 -0.56 0.05
N THR A 153 15.44 0.11 -0.73
CA THR A 153 14.12 0.59 -0.33
C THR A 153 13.08 0.16 -1.36
N ALA A 154 12.14 -0.69 -0.94
CA ALA A 154 10.95 -1.04 -1.71
C ALA A 154 9.75 -0.24 -1.21
N PHE A 155 8.89 0.21 -2.12
CA PHE A 155 7.76 1.06 -1.76
C PHE A 155 6.53 0.85 -2.65
N PHE A 156 5.36 1.06 -2.05
CA PHE A 156 4.08 0.96 -2.71
C PHE A 156 3.07 1.95 -2.12
N ALA A 157 2.31 2.61 -2.99
CA ALA A 157 1.19 3.47 -2.61
C ALA A 157 -0.02 3.24 -3.53
N SER A 158 -1.20 3.12 -2.92
CA SER A 158 -2.48 2.95 -3.58
C SER A 158 -3.38 4.16 -3.36
N THR A 159 -4.39 4.33 -4.20
CA THR A 159 -5.36 5.44 -4.14
C THR A 159 -6.35 5.34 -3.01
N THR A 160 -6.53 4.17 -2.41
CA THR A 160 -7.53 3.96 -1.36
C THR A 160 -7.07 2.89 -0.38
N PRO A 161 -7.59 2.92 0.87
CA PRO A 161 -8.41 3.99 1.45
C PRO A 161 -7.57 5.13 2.09
N TYR A 162 -7.76 6.38 1.65
CA TYR A 162 -7.33 7.60 2.37
C TYR A 162 -8.34 8.75 2.14
N HIS A 163 -8.31 9.77 3.00
CA HIS A 163 -9.18 10.95 2.87
C HIS A 163 -8.50 12.03 2.02
N GLY A 164 -9.09 12.36 0.88
CA GLY A 164 -8.56 13.41 0.00
C GLY A 164 -8.79 14.81 0.56
N HIS A 165 -8.08 15.80 0.02
CA HIS A 165 -8.23 17.21 0.37
C HIS A 165 -9.69 17.67 0.36
N GLY A 166 -10.06 18.50 1.33
CA GLY A 166 -11.44 18.92 1.58
C GLY A 166 -12.27 17.87 2.30
N ASN A 167 -11.63 16.93 3.02
CA ASN A 167 -12.25 15.79 3.70
C ASN A 167 -13.11 14.93 2.75
N VAL A 168 -12.64 14.74 1.51
CA VAL A 168 -13.30 13.87 0.52
C VAL A 168 -13.16 12.43 1.00
N SER A 169 -14.30 11.78 1.23
CA SER A 169 -14.30 10.40 1.72
C SER A 169 -13.66 9.45 0.69
N PRO A 170 -13.02 8.34 1.14
CA PRO A 170 -12.38 7.38 0.25
C PRO A 170 -13.31 6.87 -0.87
N GLU A 171 -14.61 6.73 -0.59
CA GLU A 171 -15.62 6.26 -1.54
C GLU A 171 -15.90 7.29 -2.65
N ASN A 172 -15.75 8.58 -2.36
CA ASN A 172 -15.99 9.67 -3.30
C ASN A 172 -14.73 10.10 -4.05
N LEU A 173 -13.54 9.76 -3.54
CA LEU A 173 -12.27 10.18 -4.12
C LEU A 173 -12.13 9.79 -5.61
N ALA A 174 -12.48 8.56 -5.97
CA ALA A 174 -12.44 8.11 -7.38
C ALA A 174 -13.34 8.95 -8.30
N LYS A 175 -14.50 9.40 -7.80
CA LYS A 175 -15.43 10.27 -8.54
C LYS A 175 -14.85 11.66 -8.70
N GLU A 176 -14.26 12.23 -7.64
CA GLU A 176 -13.65 13.56 -7.71
C GLU A 176 -12.41 13.59 -8.60
N LEU A 177 -11.57 12.54 -8.56
CA LEU A 177 -10.45 12.39 -9.50
C LEU A 177 -10.93 12.33 -10.95
N LYS A 178 -12.02 11.62 -11.22
CA LYS A 178 -12.65 11.58 -12.55
C LYS A 178 -13.18 12.97 -12.98
N ASN A 179 -13.76 13.73 -12.05
CA ASN A 179 -14.24 15.09 -12.31
C ASN A 179 -13.08 16.05 -12.60
N ALA A 180 -11.97 15.93 -11.86
CA ALA A 180 -10.78 16.73 -12.05
C ALA A 180 -10.16 16.51 -13.44
N GLY A 181 -10.21 15.28 -13.95
CA GLY A 181 -9.82 14.97 -15.32
C GLY A 181 -8.37 15.35 -15.60
N ARG A 182 -8.13 16.32 -16.49
CA ARG A 182 -6.76 16.76 -16.84
C ARG A 182 -6.27 17.94 -16.00
N ASN A 183 -7.04 18.43 -15.03
CA ASN A 183 -6.61 19.50 -14.13
C ASN A 183 -5.59 18.93 -13.13
N THR A 184 -4.31 19.08 -13.42
CA THR A 184 -3.21 18.54 -12.61
C THR A 184 -3.15 19.14 -11.21
N ASP A 185 -3.54 20.39 -11.05
CA ASP A 185 -3.50 21.08 -9.75
C ASP A 185 -4.57 20.51 -8.83
N LEU A 186 -5.79 20.34 -9.34
CA LEU A 186 -6.89 19.72 -8.59
C LEU A 186 -6.62 18.24 -8.30
N VAL A 187 -5.99 17.51 -9.21
CA VAL A 187 -5.55 16.13 -8.94
C VAL A 187 -4.54 16.14 -7.82
N ASN A 188 -3.51 16.98 -7.87
CA ASN A 188 -2.51 17.07 -6.81
C ASN A 188 -3.11 17.45 -5.45
N GLU A 189 -4.10 18.34 -5.42
CA GLU A 189 -4.88 18.64 -4.21
C GLU A 189 -5.59 17.40 -3.69
N LEU A 190 -6.36 16.69 -4.54
CA LEU A 190 -7.04 15.45 -4.15
C LEU A 190 -6.06 14.35 -3.68
N MET A 191 -4.85 14.33 -4.25
CA MET A 191 -3.75 13.44 -3.86
C MET A 191 -3.02 13.86 -2.59
N THR A 192 -3.41 14.97 -1.98
CA THR A 192 -2.84 15.46 -0.73
C THR A 192 -3.89 15.32 0.37
N ALA A 193 -3.65 14.45 1.33
CA ALA A 193 -4.49 14.34 2.51
C ALA A 193 -4.41 15.63 3.33
N ASP A 194 -5.55 16.08 3.85
CA ASP A 194 -5.62 17.27 4.69
C ASP A 194 -4.83 17.07 6.00
N ALA A 195 -4.35 18.18 6.56
CA ALA A 195 -3.80 18.16 7.91
C ALA A 195 -4.88 17.70 8.92
N HIS A 196 -4.57 16.68 9.71
CA HIS A 196 -5.46 16.15 10.74
C HIS A 196 -4.79 16.19 12.12
N GLY A 197 -5.32 17.03 13.01
CA GLY A 197 -4.75 17.25 14.33
C GLY A 197 -3.37 17.91 14.24
N SER A 198 -2.33 17.20 14.69
CA SER A 198 -0.93 17.63 14.60
C SER A 198 -0.20 17.12 13.36
N ALA A 199 -0.83 16.28 12.53
CA ALA A 199 -0.22 15.77 11.30
C ALA A 199 -0.30 16.82 10.17
N PRO A 200 0.81 17.10 9.45
CA PRO A 200 0.79 18.02 8.31
C PRO A 200 0.00 17.43 7.13
N ALA A 201 -0.31 18.27 6.14
CA ALA A 201 -0.87 17.80 4.88
C ALA A 201 0.13 16.89 4.16
N GLU A 202 -0.36 15.80 3.58
CA GLU A 202 0.49 14.71 3.11
C GLU A 202 0.19 14.30 1.68
N TYR A 203 1.21 14.36 0.83
CA TYR A 203 1.09 13.92 -0.56
C TYR A 203 1.18 12.40 -0.67
N ILE A 204 0.19 11.79 -1.32
CA ILE A 204 0.12 10.35 -1.56
C ILE A 204 0.34 10.11 -3.06
N PRO A 205 1.49 9.55 -3.47
CA PRO A 205 1.87 9.33 -4.85
C PRO A 205 1.14 8.08 -5.38
N SER A 206 -0.19 8.09 -5.35
CA SER A 206 -0.96 6.87 -5.53
C SER A 206 -0.68 6.14 -6.84
N HIS A 207 -0.98 4.84 -6.85
CA HIS A 207 -0.62 3.94 -7.94
C HIS A 207 0.89 3.98 -8.25
N LEU A 208 1.66 3.90 -7.17
CA LEU A 208 3.11 3.84 -7.20
C LEU A 208 3.58 2.49 -6.69
N ILE A 209 4.56 1.95 -7.40
CA ILE A 209 5.31 0.76 -7.01
C ILE A 209 6.75 0.95 -7.46
N GLY A 210 7.71 0.61 -6.60
CA GLY A 210 9.11 0.67 -6.99
C GLY A 210 10.08 0.06 -6.00
N ILE A 211 11.32 -0.06 -6.47
CA ILE A 211 12.48 -0.48 -5.69
C ILE A 211 13.65 0.44 -6.08
N GLU A 212 14.34 0.96 -5.07
CA GLU A 212 15.64 1.62 -5.16
C GLU A 212 16.67 0.73 -4.49
N THR A 213 17.75 0.38 -5.19
CA THR A 213 18.71 -0.62 -4.70
C THR A 213 20.13 -0.21 -5.07
N LYS A 214 21.04 -0.37 -4.10
CA LYS A 214 22.49 -0.18 -4.24
C LYS A 214 23.16 -1.42 -3.70
N ASN A 215 23.71 -2.22 -4.60
CA ASN A 215 24.28 -3.52 -4.29
C ASN A 215 25.73 -3.60 -4.75
N SER A 216 26.60 -4.13 -3.90
CA SER A 216 27.88 -4.72 -4.28
C SER A 216 27.79 -6.21 -4.03
N PHE A 217 28.09 -7.06 -5.01
CA PHE A 217 27.89 -8.49 -4.85
C PHE A 217 28.88 -9.34 -5.65
N ASN A 218 29.08 -10.57 -5.16
CA ASN A 218 29.79 -11.64 -5.82
C ASN A 218 28.85 -12.85 -6.00
N GLY A 219 28.40 -13.09 -7.22
CA GLY A 219 27.41 -14.11 -7.56
C GLY A 219 26.46 -13.63 -8.64
N THR A 220 25.20 -14.04 -8.57
CA THR A 220 24.15 -13.65 -9.51
C THR A 220 23.13 -12.73 -8.83
N TRP A 221 22.81 -11.62 -9.47
CA TRP A 221 21.75 -10.70 -9.07
C TRP A 221 20.99 -10.24 -10.31
N GLY A 222 19.68 -10.06 -10.20
CA GLY A 222 18.86 -9.61 -11.30
C GLY A 222 17.52 -9.05 -10.87
N THR A 223 16.86 -8.40 -11.83
CA THR A 223 15.53 -7.81 -11.65
C THR A 223 14.66 -8.08 -12.85
N ASP A 224 13.38 -8.33 -12.59
CA ASP A 224 12.32 -8.39 -13.58
C ASP A 224 11.26 -7.35 -13.23
N ALA A 225 10.87 -6.53 -14.20
CA ALA A 225 9.83 -5.53 -13.99
C ALA A 225 8.88 -5.53 -15.18
N THR A 226 7.59 -5.65 -14.90
CA THR A 226 6.57 -5.66 -15.94
C THR A 226 5.41 -4.75 -15.61
N TRP A 227 4.86 -4.10 -16.63
CA TRP A 227 3.62 -3.35 -16.51
C TRP A 227 2.75 -3.62 -17.74
N HIS A 228 1.67 -4.36 -17.53
CA HIS A 228 0.75 -4.75 -18.58
C HIS A 228 -0.60 -4.05 -18.41
N LYS A 229 -1.15 -3.55 -19.51
CA LYS A 229 -2.53 -3.10 -19.65
C LYS A 229 -3.11 -3.69 -20.92
N ILE A 230 -4.18 -4.47 -20.78
CA ILE A 230 -4.74 -5.41 -21.77
C ILE A 230 -4.93 -4.83 -23.18
N PHE A 231 -5.07 -3.51 -23.35
CA PHE A 231 -5.24 -2.87 -24.67
C PHE A 231 -4.33 -1.68 -24.96
N TYR A 232 -3.42 -1.31 -24.05
CA TYR A 232 -2.80 0.02 -24.10
C TYR A 232 -1.29 0.02 -23.89
N LYS A 233 -0.74 -0.94 -23.14
CA LYS A 233 0.65 -0.86 -22.67
C LYS A 233 1.19 -2.24 -22.35
N ASP A 234 2.42 -2.50 -22.77
CA ASP A 234 3.21 -3.63 -22.30
C ASP A 234 4.66 -3.14 -22.12
N ILE A 235 5.11 -3.04 -20.86
CA ILE A 235 6.49 -2.70 -20.52
C ILE A 235 7.10 -3.93 -19.86
N LYS A 236 8.29 -4.32 -20.32
CA LYS A 236 9.08 -5.42 -19.76
C LYS A 236 10.54 -4.99 -19.70
N ALA A 237 11.13 -5.07 -18.52
CA ALA A 237 12.55 -4.84 -18.29
C ALA A 237 13.11 -6.02 -17.51
N HIS A 238 14.12 -6.68 -18.08
CA HIS A 238 14.80 -7.82 -17.49
C HIS A 238 16.31 -7.54 -17.51
N GLU A 239 16.95 -7.68 -16.37
CA GLU A 239 18.39 -7.57 -16.23
C GLU A 239 18.91 -8.64 -15.27
N MET A 240 20.06 -9.22 -15.62
CA MET A 240 20.73 -10.23 -14.80
C MET A 240 22.24 -10.09 -14.97
N PHE A 241 22.96 -10.07 -13.86
CA PHE A 241 24.40 -9.90 -13.79
C PHE A 241 24.99 -11.08 -13.02
N THR A 242 26.13 -11.62 -13.47
CA THR A 242 26.79 -12.76 -12.81
C THR A 242 28.30 -12.57 -12.79
N GLY A 243 28.87 -12.49 -11.59
CA GLY A 243 30.28 -12.17 -11.33
C GLY A 243 30.40 -11.23 -10.13
N THR A 244 31.42 -10.38 -10.15
CA THR A 244 31.60 -9.32 -9.15
C THR A 244 31.17 -7.99 -9.74
N PHE A 245 30.12 -7.40 -9.19
CA PHE A 245 29.53 -6.17 -9.71
C PHE A 245 29.12 -5.23 -8.59
N GLU A 246 29.12 -3.94 -8.93
CA GLU A 246 28.39 -2.91 -8.21
C GLU A 246 27.23 -2.45 -9.10
N ALA A 247 26.02 -2.43 -8.55
CA ALA A 247 24.81 -2.04 -9.25
C ALA A 247 24.03 -1.03 -8.41
N GLU A 248 23.77 0.14 -9.00
CA GLU A 248 22.80 1.11 -8.48
C GLU A 248 21.63 1.16 -9.45
N LYS A 249 20.42 0.89 -8.96
CA LYS A 249 19.23 0.80 -9.80
C LYS A 249 18.00 1.37 -9.13
N THR A 250 17.17 2.04 -9.93
CA THR A 250 15.82 2.46 -9.55
C THR A 250 14.84 1.91 -10.58
N ILE A 251 13.85 1.15 -10.11
CA ILE A 251 12.70 0.71 -10.90
C ILE A 251 11.47 1.34 -10.27
N LYS A 252 10.69 2.07 -11.06
CA LYS A 252 9.48 2.73 -10.58
C LYS A 252 8.41 2.76 -11.65
N PHE A 253 7.23 2.25 -11.32
CA PHE A 253 6.02 2.48 -12.09
C PHE A 253 5.11 3.41 -11.30
N HIS A 254 4.58 4.41 -12.01
CA HIS A 254 3.67 5.39 -11.45
C HIS A 254 2.61 5.70 -12.49
N GLU A 255 1.36 5.67 -12.06
CA GLU A 255 0.20 5.98 -12.88
C GLU A 255 -0.56 7.16 -12.30
N ASN A 256 -1.04 8.04 -13.19
CA ASN A 256 -1.98 9.06 -12.78
C ASN A 256 -3.30 8.40 -12.29
N PRO A 257 -3.78 8.72 -11.08
CA PRO A 257 -4.98 8.12 -10.50
C PRO A 257 -6.31 8.58 -11.12
N VAL A 258 -6.27 9.51 -12.09
CA VAL A 258 -7.45 9.87 -12.88
C VAL A 258 -7.83 8.74 -13.83
N PRO A 259 -9.06 8.20 -13.74
CA PRO A 259 -9.53 7.17 -14.66
C PRO A 259 -9.54 7.67 -16.11
N ASP A 260 -9.10 6.81 -17.04
CA ASP A 260 -9.19 7.11 -18.46
C ASP A 260 -10.64 7.33 -18.91
N LYS A 261 -10.86 8.30 -19.81
CA LYS A 261 -12.16 8.49 -20.45
C LYS A 261 -12.37 7.38 -21.48
N ILE A 262 -12.99 6.29 -21.06
CA ILE A 262 -13.48 5.25 -21.98
C ILE A 262 -14.69 5.84 -22.71
N ASN A 263 -14.48 6.28 -23.95
CA ASN A 263 -15.59 6.61 -24.84
C ASN A 263 -16.26 5.30 -25.27
N PRO A 264 -17.56 5.08 -25.01
CA PRO A 264 -18.23 3.91 -25.51
C PRO A 264 -18.14 3.89 -27.06
N PRO A 265 -18.02 2.71 -27.68
CA PRO A 265 -17.82 2.57 -29.13
C PRO A 265 -18.96 3.18 -29.98
N CYS A 266 -20.09 3.54 -29.37
CA CYS A 266 -21.23 4.19 -30.01
C CYS A 266 -21.53 5.60 -29.48
N MET A 267 -20.59 6.25 -28.77
CA MET A 267 -20.81 7.60 -28.25
C MET A 267 -20.97 8.60 -29.40
N GLY A 268 -22.15 9.21 -29.53
CA GLY A 268 -22.48 10.16 -30.60
C GLY A 268 -23.18 9.55 -31.82
N ILE A 269 -23.52 8.26 -31.78
CA ILE A 269 -24.50 7.67 -32.71
C ILE A 269 -25.87 7.71 -32.03
N ASP A 270 -26.84 8.33 -32.69
CA ASP A 270 -28.25 8.35 -32.30
C ASP A 270 -28.86 6.97 -32.62
N CYS A 271 -28.68 6.00 -31.71
CA CYS A 271 -29.31 4.68 -31.77
C CYS A 271 -30.58 4.66 -30.93
#